data_AF-A0A535MQX8-F1
#
_entry.id   AF-A0A535MQX8-F1
#
_cell.length_a   1.000
_cell.length_b   1.000
_cell.length_c   1.000
_cell.angle_alpha   90.00
_cell.angle_beta   90.00
_cell.angle_gamma   90.00
#
_symmetry.space_group_name_H-M   'P 1'
#
loop_
_entity.id
_entity.type
_entity.pdbx_description
1 polymer ?
#
loop_
_entity_poly.entity_id
_entity_poly.type
_entity_poly.pdbx_seq_one_letter_code
_entity_poly.pdbx_strand_id
1 'polypeptide(L)'
;MGRVIHVRVWGLEAEDREAFHGRFRKLAELREWRGDVPWLADARSRDLFSMEFFRHAEVSAEAAAAALGPLSAAGFVRLRGDETDALGLLFVLRDLSERFGATITIRDPDNPIAKLRSIDLCGGRLQDGAALEAILVARPIYKRLPGAVIEMYPPRALGFAFGTVEGGDPERRAWSFLVHGMRASADSFLEAEAEAMRIYRGLRFLR
;
A
#
# COMPACT_ATOMS: atom_id res chain seq x y z
N MET A 1 -20.05 1.05 8.09
CA MET A 1 -19.44 -0.24 7.71
C MET A 1 -17.95 0.01 7.50
N GLY A 2 -17.06 -0.83 8.02
CA GLY A 2 -15.62 -0.65 7.80
C GLY A 2 -15.23 -1.07 6.38
N ARG A 3 -14.42 -0.25 5.69
CA ARG A 3 -13.86 -0.56 4.36
C ARG A 3 -12.90 -1.73 4.48
N VAL A 4 -13.07 -2.75 3.65
CA VAL A 4 -12.21 -3.95 3.64
C VAL A 4 -11.45 -4.02 2.32
N ILE A 5 -10.14 -4.15 2.40
CA ILE A 5 -9.28 -4.35 1.22
C ILE A 5 -8.84 -5.80 1.21
N HIS A 6 -9.16 -6.51 0.15
CA HIS A 6 -8.71 -7.88 -0.11
C HIS A 6 -7.46 -7.88 -0.97
N VAL A 7 -6.55 -8.80 -0.67
CA VAL A 7 -5.27 -8.97 -1.36
C VAL A 7 -5.14 -10.42 -1.80
N ARG A 8 -4.68 -10.62 -3.03
CA ARG A 8 -4.27 -11.92 -3.57
C ARG A 8 -2.90 -11.79 -4.20
N VAL A 9 -2.06 -12.79 -3.95
CA VAL A 9 -0.70 -12.91 -4.47
C VAL A 9 -0.65 -14.15 -5.33
N TRP A 10 -0.13 -14.00 -6.54
CA TRP A 10 -0.12 -15.04 -7.56
C TRP A 10 1.29 -15.27 -8.08
N GLY A 11 1.57 -16.53 -8.40
CA GLY A 11 2.82 -16.93 -9.07
C GLY A 11 4.08 -16.64 -8.26
N LEU A 12 4.00 -16.60 -6.93
CA LEU A 12 5.18 -16.49 -6.07
C LEU A 12 5.90 -17.85 -6.05
N GLU A 13 7.20 -17.81 -6.34
CA GLU A 13 8.06 -18.98 -6.30
C GLU A 13 8.16 -19.57 -4.88
N ALA A 14 8.21 -20.90 -4.81
CA ALA A 14 8.19 -21.62 -3.53
C ALA A 14 9.41 -21.30 -2.64
N GLU A 15 10.55 -21.00 -3.26
CA GLU A 15 11.80 -20.62 -2.59
C GLU A 15 11.74 -19.21 -1.99
N ASP A 16 11.05 -18.28 -2.65
CA ASP A 16 10.93 -16.89 -2.21
C ASP A 16 9.90 -16.67 -1.11
N ARG A 17 9.05 -17.67 -0.87
CA ARG A 17 7.91 -17.58 0.03
C ARG A 17 8.26 -17.08 1.44
N GLU A 18 9.27 -17.64 2.07
CA GLU A 18 9.64 -17.23 3.43
C GLU A 18 10.15 -15.78 3.46
N ALA A 19 10.97 -15.42 2.47
CA ALA A 19 11.48 -14.06 2.31
C ALA A 19 10.34 -13.06 2.03
N PHE A 20 9.35 -13.45 1.22
CA PHE A 20 8.15 -12.66 0.93
C PHE A 20 7.35 -12.37 2.20
N HIS A 21 6.98 -13.41 2.96
CA HIS A 21 6.23 -13.25 4.21
C HIS A 21 7.02 -12.49 5.28
N GLY A 22 8.35 -12.69 5.33
CA GLY A 22 9.24 -11.92 6.20
C GLY A 22 9.26 -10.43 5.84
N ARG A 23 9.38 -10.11 4.55
CA ARG A 23 9.35 -8.72 4.05
C ARG A 23 8.01 -8.06 4.30
N PHE A 24 6.90 -8.76 4.02
CA PHE A 24 5.55 -8.26 4.27
C PHE A 24 5.35 -7.90 5.75
N ARG A 25 5.70 -8.81 6.67
CA ARG A 25 5.61 -8.54 8.12
C ARG A 25 6.46 -7.35 8.53
N LYS A 26 7.72 -7.30 8.09
CA LYS A 26 8.62 -6.18 8.38
C LYS A 26 8.02 -4.85 7.94
N LEU A 27 7.49 -4.76 6.72
CA LEU A 27 6.88 -3.55 6.20
C LEU A 27 5.59 -3.17 6.92
N ALA A 28 4.77 -4.16 7.29
CA ALA A 28 3.58 -3.94 8.10
C ALA A 28 3.94 -3.41 9.50
N GLU A 29 5.01 -3.90 10.13
CA GLU A 29 5.48 -3.50 11.47
C GLU A 29 6.12 -2.10 11.51
N LEU A 30 6.69 -1.62 10.40
CA LEU A 30 7.27 -0.26 10.32
C LEU A 30 6.22 0.85 10.50
N ARG A 31 4.93 0.50 10.43
CA ARG A 31 3.82 1.44 10.36
C ARG A 31 2.83 1.20 11.49
N GLU A 32 2.38 2.28 12.10
CA GLU A 32 1.20 2.24 12.97
C GLU A 32 -0.07 2.26 12.13
N TRP A 33 -0.80 1.15 12.16
CA TRP A 33 -2.12 1.00 11.54
C TRP A 33 -3.20 1.49 12.50
N ARG A 34 -4.18 2.25 12.01
CA ARG A 34 -5.35 2.60 12.85
C ARG A 34 -6.39 1.49 12.89
N GLY A 35 -6.46 0.71 11.82
CA GLY A 35 -7.30 -0.48 11.73
C GLY A 35 -6.56 -1.76 12.12
N ASP A 36 -6.90 -2.83 11.44
CA ASP A 36 -6.18 -4.09 11.59
C ASP A 36 -4.78 -3.97 10.97
N VAL A 37 -3.84 -4.75 11.49
CA VAL A 37 -2.54 -4.94 10.84
C VAL A 37 -2.76 -5.86 9.62
N PRO A 38 -2.23 -5.52 8.43
CA PRO A 38 -2.31 -6.39 7.27
C PRO A 38 -1.72 -7.77 7.56
N TRP A 39 -2.40 -8.79 7.06
CA TRP A 39 -1.97 -10.19 7.18
C TRP A 39 -2.19 -10.91 5.85
N LEU A 40 -1.45 -12.00 5.66
CA LEU A 40 -1.55 -12.89 4.50
C LEU A 40 -1.50 -14.34 4.99
N ALA A 41 -2.43 -15.15 4.50
CA ALA A 41 -2.42 -16.59 4.62
C ALA A 41 -1.96 -17.24 3.33
N ASP A 42 -1.46 -18.46 3.45
CA ASP A 42 -0.94 -19.27 2.38
C ASP A 42 -1.09 -20.77 2.71
N ALA A 43 -0.58 -21.65 1.85
CA ALA A 43 -0.67 -23.09 2.03
C ALA A 43 0.10 -23.68 3.25
N ARG A 44 0.91 -22.88 4.00
CA ARG A 44 1.53 -23.36 5.26
C ARG A 44 1.11 -22.56 6.49
N SER A 45 0.07 -21.73 6.38
CA SER A 45 -0.62 -21.20 7.55
C SER A 45 -1.03 -22.34 8.49
N ARG A 46 -0.89 -22.13 9.80
CA ARG A 46 -1.12 -23.17 10.83
C ARG A 46 -2.28 -22.87 11.76
N ASP A 47 -2.71 -21.61 11.84
CA ASP A 47 -3.92 -21.25 12.57
C ASP A 47 -5.15 -21.55 11.70
N LEU A 48 -6.21 -22.01 12.36
CA LEU A 48 -7.44 -22.46 11.70
C LEU A 48 -8.02 -21.38 10.79
N PHE A 49 -8.06 -20.12 11.25
CA PHE A 49 -8.66 -19.04 10.48
C PHE A 49 -7.92 -18.79 9.16
N SER A 50 -6.59 -18.66 9.20
CA SER A 50 -5.77 -18.44 8.00
C SER A 50 -5.87 -19.61 7.03
N MET A 51 -5.88 -20.85 7.53
CA MET A 51 -6.05 -22.05 6.72
C MET A 51 -7.39 -22.06 5.97
N GLU A 52 -8.50 -21.84 6.68
CA GLU A 52 -9.83 -21.82 6.08
C GLU A 52 -9.99 -20.65 5.12
N PHE A 53 -9.47 -19.48 5.47
CA PHE A 53 -9.50 -18.31 4.60
C PHE A 53 -8.76 -18.57 3.28
N PHE A 54 -7.55 -19.12 3.34
CA PHE A 54 -6.77 -19.41 2.13
C PHE A 54 -7.46 -20.45 1.25
N ARG A 55 -8.01 -21.52 1.83
CA ARG A 55 -8.77 -22.53 1.08
C ARG A 55 -9.98 -21.91 0.35
N HIS A 56 -10.73 -21.03 1.03
CA HIS A 56 -11.83 -20.29 0.38
C HIS A 56 -11.32 -19.38 -0.74
N ALA A 57 -10.17 -18.72 -0.53
CA ALA A 57 -9.55 -17.88 -1.53
C ALA A 57 -9.14 -18.69 -2.78
N GLU A 58 -8.56 -19.88 -2.61
CA GLU A 58 -8.20 -20.80 -3.70
C GLU A 58 -9.42 -21.21 -4.52
N VAL A 59 -10.50 -21.66 -3.89
CA VAL A 59 -11.74 -22.03 -4.60
C VAL A 59 -12.30 -20.85 -5.40
N SER A 60 -12.29 -19.65 -4.81
CA SER A 60 -12.74 -18.45 -5.51
C SER A 60 -11.74 -17.90 -6.55
N ALA A 61 -10.52 -18.41 -6.55
CA ALA A 61 -9.44 -18.04 -7.46
C ALA A 61 -9.47 -18.86 -8.74
N GLU A 62 -9.97 -20.11 -8.71
CA GLU A 62 -10.08 -20.98 -9.89
C GLU A 62 -10.80 -20.34 -11.08
N ALA A 63 -11.78 -19.45 -10.82
CA ALA A 63 -12.47 -18.68 -11.86
C ALA A 63 -11.62 -17.57 -12.52
N ALA A 64 -10.54 -17.13 -11.86
CA ALA A 64 -9.68 -16.02 -12.30
C ALA A 64 -8.25 -16.47 -12.71
N ALA A 65 -7.89 -17.73 -12.43
CA ALA A 65 -6.50 -18.20 -12.34
C ALA A 65 -5.80 -18.54 -13.67
N ALA A 66 -6.49 -18.61 -14.80
CA ALA A 66 -5.90 -19.15 -16.03
C ALA A 66 -4.68 -18.36 -16.56
N ALA A 67 -4.56 -17.06 -16.24
CA ALA A 67 -3.48 -16.19 -16.74
C ALA A 67 -2.45 -15.75 -15.69
N LEU A 68 -2.74 -15.91 -14.39
CA LEU A 68 -1.93 -15.34 -13.30
C LEU A 68 -1.05 -16.36 -12.56
N GLY A 69 -1.19 -17.64 -12.90
CA GLY A 69 -0.56 -18.73 -12.15
C GLY A 69 -1.33 -19.11 -10.88
N PRO A 70 -0.80 -20.03 -10.07
CA PRO A 70 -1.47 -20.48 -8.85
C PRO A 70 -1.54 -19.35 -7.82
N LEU A 71 -2.59 -19.38 -6.99
CA LEU A 71 -2.69 -18.50 -5.82
C LEU A 71 -1.62 -18.90 -4.82
N SER A 72 -0.76 -17.95 -4.44
CA SER A 72 0.35 -18.20 -3.53
C SER A 72 0.06 -17.72 -2.11
N ALA A 73 -0.63 -16.59 -1.98
CA ALA A 73 -1.09 -16.06 -0.70
C ALA A 73 -2.35 -15.20 -0.88
N ALA A 74 -3.14 -15.07 0.17
CA ALA A 74 -4.30 -14.19 0.19
C ALA A 74 -4.54 -13.63 1.59
N GLY A 75 -5.14 -12.44 1.67
CA GLY A 75 -5.52 -11.85 2.94
C GLY A 75 -6.48 -10.68 2.78
N PHE A 76 -6.74 -9.99 3.88
CA PHE A 76 -7.46 -8.73 3.85
C PHE A 76 -7.02 -7.82 4.99
N VAL A 77 -7.36 -6.53 4.90
CA VAL A 77 -7.27 -5.60 6.02
C VAL A 77 -8.56 -4.83 6.16
N ARG A 78 -9.02 -4.63 7.39
CA ARG A 78 -10.15 -3.75 7.70
C ARG A 78 -9.61 -2.37 8.09
N LEU A 79 -9.98 -1.36 7.33
CA LEU A 79 -9.54 0.01 7.56
C LEU A 79 -10.50 0.76 8.49
N ARG A 80 -9.97 1.65 9.32
CA ARG A 80 -10.76 2.55 10.18
C ARG A 80 -10.86 3.97 9.63
N GLY A 81 -11.13 4.09 8.34
CA GLY A 81 -11.47 5.35 7.66
C GLY A 81 -10.30 6.31 7.37
N ASP A 82 -9.05 5.87 7.52
CA ASP A 82 -7.88 6.64 7.11
C ASP A 82 -7.39 6.18 5.73
N GLU A 83 -7.44 7.08 4.74
CA GLU A 83 -6.94 6.82 3.38
C GLU A 83 -5.45 6.52 3.35
N THR A 84 -4.67 7.03 4.32
CA THR A 84 -3.25 6.72 4.41
C THR A 84 -2.99 5.25 4.77
N ASP A 85 -3.92 4.57 5.45
CA ASP A 85 -3.81 3.13 5.68
C ASP A 85 -4.00 2.33 4.39
N ALA A 86 -4.98 2.70 3.56
CA ALA A 86 -5.14 2.11 2.24
C ALA A 86 -3.88 2.32 1.39
N LEU A 87 -3.35 3.54 1.38
CA LEU A 87 -2.18 3.88 0.60
C LEU A 87 -0.91 3.18 1.09
N GLY A 88 -0.71 3.10 2.41
CA GLY A 88 0.38 2.36 3.01
C GLY A 88 0.35 0.89 2.59
N LEU A 89 -0.82 0.25 2.61
CA LEU A 89 -0.95 -1.12 2.11
C LEU A 89 -0.56 -1.21 0.63
N LEU A 90 -1.04 -0.30 -0.23
CA LEU A 90 -0.71 -0.33 -1.66
C LEU A 90 0.80 -0.26 -1.90
N PHE A 91 1.53 0.60 -1.17
CA PHE A 91 2.98 0.71 -1.32
C PHE A 91 3.75 -0.48 -0.73
N VAL A 92 3.26 -1.08 0.35
CA VAL A 92 3.81 -2.35 0.86
C VAL A 92 3.67 -3.46 -0.18
N LEU A 93 2.51 -3.57 -0.81
CA LEU A 93 2.26 -4.58 -1.84
C LEU A 93 3.05 -4.29 -3.12
N ARG A 94 3.20 -3.02 -3.50
CA ARG A 94 4.08 -2.64 -4.61
C ARG A 94 5.52 -3.08 -4.37
N ASP A 95 6.09 -2.82 -3.19
CA ASP A 95 7.46 -3.26 -2.84
C ASP A 95 7.60 -4.78 -2.99
N LEU A 96 6.61 -5.53 -2.52
CA LEU A 96 6.60 -6.99 -2.63
C LEU A 96 6.50 -7.46 -4.09
N SER A 97 5.61 -6.87 -4.88
CA SER A 97 5.47 -7.19 -6.29
C SER A 97 6.75 -6.87 -7.08
N GLU A 98 7.39 -5.74 -6.79
CA GLU A 98 8.65 -5.33 -7.43
C GLU A 98 9.79 -6.27 -7.08
N ARG A 99 9.91 -6.64 -5.80
CA ARG A 99 11.05 -7.41 -5.29
C ARG A 99 11.01 -8.90 -5.64
N PHE A 100 9.82 -9.48 -5.67
CA PHE A 100 9.64 -10.92 -5.86
C PHE A 100 9.02 -11.27 -7.21
N GLY A 101 8.78 -10.28 -8.08
CA GLY A 101 8.12 -10.49 -9.38
C GLY A 101 6.68 -11.01 -9.28
N ALA A 102 6.12 -11.09 -8.07
CA ALA A 102 4.79 -11.64 -7.84
C ALA A 102 3.71 -10.71 -8.40
N THR A 103 2.66 -11.31 -8.96
CA THR A 103 1.47 -10.56 -9.35
C THR A 103 0.57 -10.40 -8.14
N ILE A 104 0.17 -9.17 -7.82
CA ILE A 104 -0.66 -8.86 -6.65
C ILE A 104 -1.93 -8.16 -7.08
N THR A 105 -3.07 -8.79 -6.80
CA THR A 105 -4.40 -8.22 -7.01
C THR A 105 -4.92 -7.63 -5.71
N ILE A 106 -5.31 -6.36 -5.76
CA ILE A 106 -5.94 -5.62 -4.66
C ILE A 106 -7.39 -5.32 -5.04
N ARG A 107 -8.33 -5.67 -4.17
CA ARG A 107 -9.76 -5.40 -4.33
C ARG A 107 -10.28 -4.59 -3.15
N ASP A 108 -10.80 -3.41 -3.46
CA ASP A 108 -11.29 -2.43 -2.52
C ASP A 108 -12.66 -1.92 -3.01
N PRO A 109 -13.72 -2.74 -2.87
CA PRO A 109 -15.03 -2.45 -3.50
C PRO A 109 -15.65 -1.14 -3.02
N ASP A 110 -15.34 -0.72 -1.80
CA ASP A 110 -15.86 0.49 -1.17
C ASP A 110 -15.03 1.75 -1.50
N ASN A 111 -14.02 1.66 -2.38
CA ASN A 111 -13.25 2.83 -2.78
C ASN A 111 -14.16 3.87 -3.47
N PRO A 112 -14.15 5.14 -3.03
CA PRO A 112 -14.93 6.19 -3.68
C PRO A 112 -14.50 6.43 -5.14
N ILE A 113 -13.24 6.12 -5.48
CA ILE A 113 -12.71 6.27 -6.82
C ILE A 113 -12.79 4.91 -7.53
N ALA A 114 -13.66 4.80 -8.54
CA ALA A 114 -13.95 3.53 -9.22
C ALA A 114 -12.70 2.80 -9.73
N LYS A 115 -11.75 3.52 -10.34
CA LYS A 115 -10.48 2.95 -10.84
C LYS A 115 -9.54 2.41 -9.76
N LEU A 116 -9.75 2.77 -8.49
CA LEU A 116 -8.96 2.27 -7.36
C LEU A 116 -9.64 1.08 -6.67
N ARG A 117 -10.84 0.67 -7.10
CA ARG A 117 -11.54 -0.49 -6.52
C ARG A 117 -10.89 -1.83 -6.87
N SER A 118 -10.09 -1.83 -7.93
CA SER A 118 -9.34 -2.98 -8.39
C SER A 118 -8.00 -2.50 -8.91
N ILE A 119 -6.91 -3.01 -8.34
CA ILE A 119 -5.56 -2.70 -8.78
C ILE A 119 -4.83 -4.02 -8.91
N ASP A 120 -4.19 -4.23 -10.06
CA ASP A 120 -3.33 -5.38 -10.29
C ASP A 120 -1.90 -4.86 -10.47
N LEU A 121 -0.98 -5.40 -9.69
CA LEU A 121 0.44 -5.07 -9.69
C LEU A 121 1.25 -6.23 -10.25
N CYS A 122 2.13 -5.95 -11.20
CA CYS A 122 3.09 -6.89 -11.75
C CYS A 122 4.47 -6.24 -11.77
N GLY A 123 5.45 -6.84 -11.09
CA GLY A 123 6.79 -6.24 -10.95
C GLY A 123 6.77 -4.82 -10.36
N GLY A 124 5.83 -4.53 -9.45
CA GLY A 124 5.67 -3.19 -8.85
C GLY A 124 5.03 -2.14 -9.74
N ARG A 125 4.53 -2.52 -10.92
CA ARG A 125 3.87 -1.65 -11.91
C ARG A 125 2.43 -2.07 -12.11
N LEU A 126 1.63 -1.16 -12.64
CA LEU A 126 0.26 -1.44 -13.08
C LEU A 126 0.28 -2.34 -14.33
N GLN A 127 -0.87 -2.92 -14.68
CA GLN A 127 -1.00 -3.81 -15.85
C GLN A 127 -0.60 -3.14 -17.18
N ASP A 128 -0.77 -1.83 -17.29
CA ASP A 128 -0.35 -1.03 -18.46
C ASP A 128 1.15 -0.65 -18.43
N GLY A 129 1.90 -1.13 -17.44
CA GLY A 129 3.32 -0.83 -17.22
C GLY A 129 3.57 0.50 -16.51
N ALA A 130 2.54 1.29 -16.23
CA ALA A 130 2.69 2.57 -15.54
C ALA A 130 3.06 2.36 -14.06
N ALA A 131 3.68 3.38 -13.46
CA ALA A 131 3.93 3.41 -12.03
C ALA A 131 2.60 3.50 -11.26
N LEU A 132 2.54 2.93 -10.05
CA LEU A 132 1.37 3.01 -9.17
C LEU A 132 0.90 4.46 -8.93
N GLU A 133 1.84 5.40 -8.87
CA GLU A 133 1.58 6.82 -8.69
C GLU A 133 0.74 7.43 -9.81
N ALA A 134 0.70 6.82 -11.00
CA ALA A 134 -0.06 7.31 -12.14
C ALA A 134 -1.58 7.31 -11.90
N ILE A 135 -2.09 6.39 -11.06
CA ILE A 135 -3.53 6.30 -10.74
C ILE A 135 -3.93 7.11 -9.51
N LEU A 136 -2.97 7.62 -8.74
CA LEU A 136 -3.22 8.46 -7.57
C LEU A 136 -3.78 9.83 -7.99
N VAL A 137 -4.60 10.42 -7.11
CA VAL A 137 -5.11 11.78 -7.31
C VAL A 137 -4.01 12.79 -7.01
N ALA A 138 -3.90 13.85 -7.83
CA ALA A 138 -2.96 14.95 -7.61
C ALA A 138 -3.47 15.92 -6.52
N ARG A 139 -3.77 15.38 -5.33
CA ARG A 139 -4.28 16.14 -4.17
C ARG A 139 -3.54 15.74 -2.89
N PRO A 140 -3.48 16.61 -1.87
CA PRO A 140 -2.93 16.25 -0.58
C PRO A 140 -3.76 15.13 0.07
N ILE A 141 -3.06 14.17 0.68
CA ILE A 141 -3.62 13.06 1.42
C ILE A 141 -3.35 13.31 2.89
N TYR A 142 -4.40 13.30 3.71
CA TYR A 142 -4.32 13.75 5.10
C TYR A 142 -4.25 12.56 6.08
N LYS A 143 -3.18 12.50 6.87
CA LYS A 143 -3.08 11.60 8.03
C LYS A 143 -3.43 12.38 9.30
N ARG A 144 -4.57 12.04 9.94
CA ARG A 144 -5.08 12.76 11.13
C ARG A 144 -4.60 12.15 12.45
N LEU A 145 -3.69 12.82 13.13
CA LEU A 145 -3.13 12.37 14.41
C LEU A 145 -3.72 13.16 15.58
N PRO A 146 -3.63 12.67 16.83
CA PRO A 146 -3.99 13.46 18.00
C PRO A 146 -3.25 14.81 18.03
N GLY A 147 -3.97 15.91 17.85
CA GLY A 147 -3.40 17.27 17.90
C GLY A 147 -2.56 17.67 16.68
N ALA A 148 -2.53 16.88 15.60
CA ALA A 148 -1.80 17.21 14.37
C ALA A 148 -2.43 16.60 13.12
N VAL A 149 -2.15 17.21 11.97
CA VAL A 149 -2.44 16.62 10.65
C VAL A 149 -1.14 16.61 9.88
N ILE A 150 -0.80 15.45 9.29
CA ILE A 150 0.27 15.35 8.30
C ILE A 150 -0.39 15.41 6.93
N GLU A 151 0.08 16.32 6.08
CA GLU A 151 -0.33 16.37 4.68
C GLU A 151 0.73 15.68 3.84
N MET A 152 0.33 14.69 3.06
CA MET A 152 1.19 13.93 2.15
C MET A 152 0.87 14.33 0.71
N TYR A 153 1.88 14.69 -0.08
CA TYR A 153 1.73 15.15 -1.44
C TYR A 153 2.34 14.10 -2.40
N PRO A 154 1.53 13.46 -3.26
CA PRO A 154 2.04 12.56 -4.27
C PRO A 154 2.89 13.32 -5.30
N PRO A 155 3.79 12.65 -6.05
CA PRO A 155 4.73 13.33 -6.96
C PRO A 155 4.05 14.24 -7.99
N ARG A 156 2.83 13.87 -8.44
CA ARG A 156 2.01 14.65 -9.38
C ARG A 156 1.28 15.85 -8.77
N ALA A 157 1.12 15.91 -7.45
CA ALA A 157 0.48 17.04 -6.77
C ALA A 157 1.41 18.25 -6.61
N LEU A 158 2.72 18.07 -6.84
CA LEU A 158 3.73 19.10 -6.62
C LEU A 158 3.54 20.34 -7.52
N GLY A 159 3.03 20.15 -8.74
CA GLY A 159 2.77 21.25 -9.67
C GLY A 159 1.73 22.26 -9.18
N PHE A 160 0.78 21.85 -8.32
CA PHE A 160 -0.30 22.72 -7.83
C PHE A 160 -0.02 23.37 -6.46
N ALA A 161 0.79 22.74 -5.59
CA ALA A 161 1.00 23.22 -4.22
C ALA A 161 2.30 24.02 -4.01
N PHE A 162 3.23 24.00 -4.98
CA PHE A 162 4.60 24.51 -4.80
C PHE A 162 5.08 25.56 -5.83
N GLY A 163 4.25 25.98 -6.79
CA GLY A 163 4.49 27.21 -7.57
C GLY A 163 5.72 27.24 -8.51
N THR A 164 6.16 26.10 -9.08
CA THR A 164 6.98 25.91 -10.31
C THR A 164 7.35 24.40 -10.38
N VAL A 165 7.52 23.69 -11.51
CA VAL A 165 7.98 23.99 -12.88
C VAL A 165 7.11 23.21 -13.89
N GLU A 166 6.75 23.85 -15.01
CA GLU A 166 6.25 23.18 -16.23
C GLU A 166 7.27 22.14 -16.72
N GLY A 167 6.82 20.90 -16.93
CA GLY A 167 7.67 19.78 -17.35
C GLY A 167 7.80 18.74 -16.26
N GLY A 168 6.68 18.12 -15.87
CA GLY A 168 6.69 17.02 -14.91
C GLY A 168 7.29 15.77 -15.55
N ASP A 169 8.49 15.39 -15.14
CA ASP A 169 9.03 14.05 -15.39
C ASP A 169 8.02 13.01 -14.89
N PRO A 170 7.41 12.20 -15.77
CA PRO A 170 6.43 11.20 -15.39
C PRO A 170 7.02 10.09 -14.51
N GLU A 171 8.36 10.01 -14.40
CA GLU A 171 9.07 9.09 -13.53
C GLU A 171 9.48 9.70 -12.18
N ARG A 172 9.16 10.97 -11.89
CA ARG A 172 9.40 11.53 -10.55
C ARG A 172 8.61 10.74 -9.51
N ARG A 173 9.34 10.09 -8.60
CA ARG A 173 8.81 9.29 -7.48
C ARG A 173 8.83 10.02 -6.15
N ALA A 174 9.46 11.18 -6.06
CA ALA A 174 9.64 11.89 -4.80
C ALA A 174 8.29 12.34 -4.21
N TRP A 175 8.06 11.93 -2.97
CA TRP A 175 6.94 12.35 -2.13
C TRP A 175 7.34 13.55 -1.30
N SER A 176 6.38 14.45 -1.03
CA SER A 176 6.58 15.55 -0.10
C SER A 176 5.56 15.48 1.02
N PHE A 177 5.87 16.09 2.17
CA PHE A 177 4.95 16.16 3.29
C PHE A 177 5.06 17.46 4.07
N LEU A 178 3.97 17.79 4.79
CA LEU A 178 3.87 18.92 5.71
C LEU A 178 3.44 18.40 7.08
N VAL A 179 4.20 18.75 8.13
CA VAL A 179 3.88 18.43 9.52
C VAL A 179 4.23 19.62 10.41
N HIS A 180 3.25 20.14 11.17
CA HIS A 180 3.44 21.32 12.03
C HIS A 180 4.09 22.53 11.33
N GLY A 181 3.77 22.77 10.06
CA GLY A 181 4.35 23.87 9.28
C GLY A 181 5.74 23.58 8.69
N MET A 182 6.39 22.47 9.06
CA MET A 182 7.66 22.03 8.46
C MET A 182 7.41 21.19 7.23
N ARG A 183 8.21 21.42 6.19
CA ARG A 183 8.13 20.76 4.88
C ARG A 183 9.39 19.97 4.61
N ALA A 184 9.23 18.77 4.04
CA ALA A 184 10.33 17.94 3.56
C ALA A 184 9.86 16.98 2.46
N SER A 185 10.79 16.24 1.88
CA SER A 185 10.56 15.27 0.81
C SER A 185 11.36 13.99 1.03
N ALA A 186 10.88 12.89 0.47
CA ALA A 186 11.56 11.59 0.45
C ALA A 186 11.30 10.87 -0.88
N ASP A 187 12.06 9.82 -1.18
CA ASP A 187 12.02 9.16 -2.49
C ASP A 187 10.83 8.20 -2.64
N SER A 188 10.17 7.86 -1.53
CA SER A 188 8.99 7.00 -1.51
C SER A 188 7.94 7.46 -0.49
N PHE A 189 6.71 6.98 -0.67
CA PHE A 189 5.61 7.22 0.27
C PHE A 189 5.95 6.73 1.68
N LEU A 190 6.51 5.52 1.80
CA LEU A 190 6.80 4.89 3.09
C LEU A 190 7.88 5.66 3.85
N GLU A 191 8.92 6.14 3.16
CA GLU A 191 9.95 6.98 3.77
C GLU A 191 9.41 8.35 4.18
N ALA A 192 8.61 8.99 3.31
CA ALA A 192 7.96 10.26 3.63
C ALA A 192 7.05 10.13 4.86
N GLU A 193 6.26 9.05 4.94
CA GLU A 193 5.39 8.79 6.09
C GLU A 193 6.20 8.53 7.36
N ALA A 194 7.26 7.71 7.28
CA ALA A 194 8.12 7.41 8.42
C ALA A 194 8.80 8.66 8.97
N GLU A 195 9.32 9.51 8.09
CA GLU A 195 9.98 10.76 8.46
C GLU A 195 8.99 11.78 9.05
N ALA A 196 7.81 11.93 8.44
CA ALA A 196 6.77 12.80 8.98
C ALA A 196 6.31 12.35 10.38
N MET A 197 6.18 11.03 10.60
CA MET A 197 5.87 10.45 11.90
C MET A 197 7.01 10.66 12.91
N ARG A 198 8.27 10.55 12.48
CA ARG A 198 9.45 10.82 13.34
C ARG A 198 9.43 12.26 13.84
N ILE A 199 9.18 13.22 12.95
CA ILE A 199 9.08 14.65 13.29
C ILE A 199 7.89 14.91 14.22
N TYR A 200 6.70 14.37 13.90
CA TYR A 200 5.51 14.47 14.77
C TYR A 200 5.78 13.95 16.18
N ARG A 201 6.38 12.76 16.31
CA ARG A 201 6.72 12.17 17.61
C ARG A 201 7.73 13.04 18.35
N GLY A 202 8.77 13.52 17.68
CA GLY A 202 9.78 14.40 18.29
C GLY A 202 9.19 15.69 18.84
N LEU A 203 8.30 16.33 18.08
CA LEU A 203 7.63 17.57 18.53
C LEU A 203 6.63 17.36 19.66
N ARG A 204 6.03 16.18 19.78
CA ARG A 204 5.12 15.87 20.89
C ARG A 204 5.82 15.93 22.26
N PHE A 205 7.13 15.69 22.31
CA PHE A 205 7.91 15.79 23.56
C PHE A 205 8.31 17.22 23.92
N LEU A 206 8.13 18.19 23.01
CA LEU A 206 8.47 19.60 23.22
C LEU A 206 7.25 20.44 23.62
N ARG A 207 6.08 19.83 23.79
CA ARG A 207 4.82 20.48 24.15
C ARG A 207 4.27 19.97 25.47
#